data_AF-A0A3B8UKX6-F1
#
_entry.id   AF-A0A3B8UKX6-F1
#
_cell.length_a   1.000
_cell.length_b   1.000
_cell.length_c   1.000
_cell.angle_alpha   90.00
_cell.angle_beta   90.00
_cell.angle_gamma   90.00
#
_symmetry.space_group_name_H-M   'P 1'
#
loop_
_entity.id
_entity.type
_entity.pdbx_description
1 polymer ?
#
loop_
_entity_poly.entity_id
_entity_poly.type
_entity_poly.pdbx_seq_one_letter_code
_entity_poly.pdbx_strand_id
1 'polypeptide(L)'
;MSDALLRQVLTEVVALRADLERAGLLPPKDDDGRLVAAIAEAVGGRLFTAAELLEHAEAVGGALPGLMAAGLGGKLTSRGLGRLLARLDRKPFDGLEVQRLGVDRNGAIWAVRPAGLSA
;
A
#
# COMPACT_ATOMS: atom_id res chain seq x y z
N MET A 1 -2.70 -31.66 -23.72
CA MET A 1 -3.71 -30.83 -23.00
C MET A 1 -4.35 -29.93 -24.04
N SER A 2 -5.67 -29.96 -24.21
CA SER A 2 -6.33 -29.17 -25.27
C SER A 2 -6.33 -27.68 -24.91
N ASP A 3 -6.19 -26.82 -25.91
CA ASP A 3 -6.21 -25.35 -25.76
C ASP A 3 -7.51 -24.83 -25.11
N ALA A 4 -8.61 -25.54 -25.32
CA ALA A 4 -9.89 -25.27 -24.66
C ALA A 4 -9.82 -25.45 -23.13
N LEU A 5 -9.15 -26.50 -22.66
CA LEU A 5 -9.00 -26.75 -21.23
C LEU A 5 -8.12 -25.68 -20.58
N LEU A 6 -7.06 -25.25 -21.26
CA LEU A 6 -6.18 -24.18 -20.77
C LEU A 6 -6.92 -22.85 -20.65
N ARG A 7 -7.74 -22.49 -21.65
CA ARG A 7 -8.57 -21.27 -21.61
C ARG A 7 -9.61 -21.31 -20.49
N GLN A 8 -10.21 -22.47 -20.26
CA GLN A 8 -11.15 -22.64 -19.16
C GLN A 8 -10.45 -22.46 -17.80
N VAL A 9 -9.31 -23.12 -17.58
CA VAL A 9 -8.53 -22.97 -16.33
C VAL A 9 -8.08 -21.52 -16.11
N LEU A 10 -7.64 -20.82 -17.15
CA LEU A 10 -7.26 -19.40 -17.05
C LEU A 10 -8.44 -18.52 -16.64
N THR A 11 -9.62 -18.79 -17.19
CA THR A 11 -10.85 -18.04 -16.87
C THR A 11 -11.21 -18.21 -15.39
N GLU A 12 -11.18 -19.44 -14.89
CA GLU A 12 -11.45 -19.76 -13.49
C GLU A 12 -10.43 -19.11 -12.55
N VAL A 13 -9.14 -19.14 -12.92
CA VAL A 13 -8.08 -18.51 -12.12
C VAL A 13 -8.26 -16.99 -12.04
N VAL A 14 -8.66 -16.34 -13.13
CA VAL A 14 -8.94 -14.88 -13.14
C VAL A 14 -10.17 -14.56 -12.28
N ALA A 15 -11.23 -15.34 -12.39
CA ALA A 15 -12.44 -15.17 -11.59
C ALA A 15 -12.14 -15.34 -10.09
N LEU A 16 -11.46 -16.42 -9.71
CA LEU A 16 -11.01 -16.69 -8.34
C LEU A 16 -10.13 -15.56 -7.80
N ARG A 17 -9.20 -15.04 -8.61
CA ARG A 17 -8.37 -13.89 -8.20
C ARG A 17 -9.21 -12.64 -7.94
N ALA A 18 -10.20 -12.35 -8.78
CA ALA A 18 -11.09 -11.21 -8.58
C ALA A 18 -11.98 -11.37 -7.34
N ASP A 19 -12.46 -12.58 -7.05
CA ASP A 19 -13.19 -12.89 -5.82
C ASP A 19 -12.33 -12.70 -4.57
N LEU A 20 -11.09 -13.21 -4.59
CA LEU A 20 -10.13 -13.04 -3.51
C LEU A 20 -9.74 -11.57 -3.30
N GLU A 21 -9.61 -10.80 -4.38
CA GLU A 21 -9.35 -9.35 -4.31
C GLU A 21 -10.53 -8.62 -3.67
N ARG A 22 -11.76 -8.91 -4.10
CA ARG A 22 -13.00 -8.37 -3.50
C ARG A 22 -13.13 -8.74 -2.03
N ALA A 23 -12.71 -9.95 -1.66
CA ALA A 23 -12.71 -10.42 -0.27
C ALA A 23 -11.51 -9.91 0.56
N GLY A 24 -10.53 -9.24 -0.06
CA GLY A 24 -9.31 -8.79 0.62
C GLY A 24 -8.38 -9.91 1.09
N LEU A 25 -8.51 -11.11 0.52
CA LEU A 25 -7.79 -12.34 0.90
C LEU A 25 -6.56 -12.63 0.03
N LEU A 26 -6.32 -11.83 -1.02
CA LEU A 26 -5.07 -11.94 -1.76
C LEU A 26 -3.89 -11.61 -0.83
N PRO A 27 -2.79 -12.39 -0.91
CA PRO A 27 -1.59 -12.03 -0.20
C PRO A 27 -1.15 -10.62 -0.61
N PRO A 28 -0.59 -9.84 0.33
CA PRO A 28 -0.01 -8.55 0.00
C PRO A 28 0.98 -8.68 -1.16
N LYS A 29 0.96 -7.72 -2.08
CA LYS A 29 1.94 -7.71 -3.18
C LYS A 29 3.31 -7.42 -2.57
N ASP A 30 4.38 -8.04 -3.07
CA ASP A 30 5.75 -7.78 -2.57
C ASP A 30 6.09 -6.27 -2.58
N ASP A 31 5.55 -5.54 -3.55
CA ASP A 31 5.70 -4.08 -3.67
C ASP A 31 4.97 -3.32 -2.55
N ASP A 32 3.87 -3.84 -2.01
CA ASP A 32 3.15 -3.22 -0.89
C ASP A 32 4.00 -3.32 0.39
N GLY A 33 4.69 -4.44 0.63
CA GLY A 33 5.58 -4.57 1.80
C GLY A 33 6.80 -3.65 1.72
N ARG A 34 7.46 -3.61 0.55
CA ARG A 34 8.56 -2.67 0.28
C ARG A 34 8.15 -1.22 0.46
N LEU A 35 6.94 -0.88 0.02
CA LEU A 35 6.36 0.43 0.21
C LEU A 35 6.19 0.78 1.70
N VAL A 36 5.59 -0.12 2.49
CA VAL A 36 5.40 0.12 3.94
C VAL A 36 6.72 0.31 4.65
N ALA A 37 7.74 -0.51 4.34
CA ALA A 37 9.09 -0.36 4.88
C ALA A 37 9.71 1.01 4.52
N ALA A 38 9.59 1.44 3.26
CA ALA A 38 10.11 2.72 2.80
C ALA A 38 9.40 3.92 3.47
N ILE A 39 8.09 3.83 3.69
CA ILE A 39 7.35 4.82 4.48
C ILE A 39 7.86 4.86 5.91
N ALA A 40 8.06 3.70 6.55
CA ALA A 40 8.54 3.60 7.92
C ALA A 40 9.89 4.32 8.09
N GLU A 41 10.81 4.09 7.16
CA GLU A 41 12.12 4.74 7.11
C GLU A 41 11.99 6.26 6.94
N ALA A 42 11.16 6.72 5.99
CA ALA A 42 10.97 8.14 5.72
C ALA A 42 10.32 8.91 6.89
N VAL A 43 9.32 8.31 7.54
CA VAL A 43 8.58 8.99 8.62
C VAL A 43 9.23 8.80 9.99
N GLY A 44 10.03 7.75 10.19
CA GLY A 44 10.73 7.48 11.45
C GLY A 44 9.78 7.34 12.64
N GLY A 45 8.62 6.72 12.44
CA GLY A 45 7.58 6.54 13.47
C GLY A 45 6.72 7.77 13.78
N ARG A 46 6.94 8.90 13.09
CA ARG A 46 6.11 10.11 13.23
C ARG A 46 4.73 9.91 12.59
N LEU A 47 3.77 10.70 13.06
CA LEU A 47 2.49 10.87 12.37
C LEU A 47 2.71 11.61 11.04
N PHE A 48 1.92 11.24 10.04
CA PHE A 48 2.01 11.86 8.72
C PHE A 48 0.66 11.87 8.00
N THR A 49 0.51 12.82 7.10
CA THR A 49 -0.52 12.85 6.07
C THR A 49 0.08 12.42 4.73
N ALA A 50 -0.79 12.05 3.79
CA ALA A 50 -0.36 11.73 2.42
C ALA A 50 0.25 12.94 1.69
N ALA A 51 -0.08 14.17 2.10
CA ALA A 51 0.50 15.38 1.53
C ALA A 51 1.94 15.58 2.04
N GLU A 52 2.13 15.53 3.37
CA GLU A 52 3.46 15.67 3.99
C GLU A 52 4.44 14.58 3.53
N LEU A 53 3.97 13.34 3.39
CA LEU A 53 4.80 12.25 2.89
C LEU A 53 5.23 12.46 1.43
N LEU A 54 4.36 13.04 0.60
CA LEU A 54 4.67 13.37 -0.79
C LEU A 54 5.65 14.54 -0.89
N GLU A 55 5.44 15.60 -0.11
CA GLU A 55 6.37 16.75 -0.02
C GLU A 55 7.76 16.30 0.45
N HIS A 56 7.82 15.41 1.44
CA HIS A 56 9.08 14.84 1.90
C HIS A 56 9.77 14.00 0.81
N ALA A 57 9.02 13.21 0.06
CA ALA A 57 9.54 12.42 -1.07
C ALA A 57 10.15 13.31 -2.17
N GLU A 58 9.51 14.45 -2.47
CA GLU A 58 9.98 15.41 -3.46
C GLU A 58 11.23 16.16 -2.98
N ALA A 59 11.27 16.56 -1.71
CA ALA A 59 12.37 17.34 -1.12
C ALA A 59 13.69 16.58 -0.99
N VAL A 60 13.64 15.27 -0.71
CA VAL A 60 14.84 14.44 -0.51
C VAL A 60 15.42 13.92 -1.84
N GLY A 61 14.95 14.42 -2.98
CA GLY A 61 15.54 14.10 -4.28
C GLY A 61 15.37 12.62 -4.67
N GLY A 62 14.22 12.04 -4.37
CA GLY A 62 13.86 10.71 -4.85
C GLY A 62 14.20 9.55 -3.93
N ALA A 63 14.44 9.77 -2.62
CA ALA A 63 14.68 8.71 -1.62
C ALA A 63 13.48 7.78 -1.34
N LEU A 64 12.38 7.93 -2.09
CA LEU A 64 11.31 6.95 -2.16
C LEU A 64 11.19 6.36 -3.59
N PRO A 65 12.27 5.79 -4.20
CA PRO A 65 12.13 5.11 -5.50
C PRO A 65 11.11 3.96 -5.39
N GLY A 66 11.03 3.32 -4.21
CA GLY A 66 10.04 2.29 -3.92
C GLY A 66 8.60 2.80 -3.92
N LEU A 67 8.35 4.07 -3.58
CA LEU A 67 7.00 4.65 -3.52
C LEU A 67 6.52 5.11 -4.91
N MET A 68 7.45 5.59 -5.75
CA MET A 68 7.19 5.85 -7.17
C MET A 68 7.14 4.57 -8.01
N ALA A 69 7.94 3.55 -7.69
CA ALA A 69 7.93 2.26 -8.38
C ALA A 69 6.74 1.38 -7.98
N ALA A 70 6.34 1.36 -6.70
CA ALA A 70 5.13 0.65 -6.23
C ALA A 70 3.83 1.39 -6.60
N GLY A 71 3.94 2.68 -6.94
CA GLY A 71 2.82 3.59 -7.17
C GLY A 71 2.49 3.84 -8.64
N LEU A 72 1.94 2.85 -9.33
CA LEU A 72 0.91 3.07 -10.36
C LEU A 72 1.28 3.98 -11.56
N GLY A 73 2.26 3.62 -12.39
CA GLY A 73 2.32 4.02 -13.82
C GLY A 73 1.97 5.47 -14.21
N GLY A 74 2.23 6.45 -13.34
CA GLY A 74 1.71 7.82 -13.46
C GLY A 74 2.14 8.73 -12.31
N LYS A 75 1.82 10.02 -12.40
CA LYS A 75 2.21 11.03 -11.40
C LYS A 75 1.50 10.74 -10.06
N LEU A 76 2.27 10.34 -9.05
CA LEU A 76 1.77 10.11 -7.71
C LEU A 76 1.18 11.41 -7.13
N THR A 77 -0.03 11.33 -6.59
CA THR A 77 -0.73 12.47 -5.97
C THR A 77 -1.07 12.13 -4.52
N SER A 78 -1.23 13.13 -3.66
CA SER A 78 -1.61 12.93 -2.25
C SER A 78 -2.92 12.14 -2.12
N ARG A 79 -3.88 12.34 -3.04
CA ARG A 79 -5.13 11.57 -3.09
C ARG A 79 -4.91 10.12 -3.53
N GLY A 80 -4.04 9.88 -4.50
CA GLY A 80 -3.63 8.53 -4.91
C GLY A 80 -2.98 7.77 -3.76
N LEU A 81 -2.02 8.42 -3.09
CA LEU A 81 -1.33 7.88 -1.94
C LEU A 81 -2.29 7.64 -0.76
N GLY A 82 -3.23 8.54 -0.49
CA GLY A 82 -4.25 8.33 0.53
C GLY A 82 -5.13 7.10 0.29
N ARG A 83 -5.52 6.83 -0.98
CA ARG A 83 -6.25 5.61 -1.34
C ARG A 83 -5.41 4.35 -1.18
N LEU A 84 -4.12 4.45 -1.51
CA LEU A 84 -3.16 3.36 -1.32
C LEU A 84 -3.02 3.03 0.18
N LEU A 85 -2.79 4.03 1.03
CA LEU A 85 -2.71 3.85 2.49
C LEU A 85 -4.02 3.26 3.05
N ALA A 86 -5.17 3.71 2.58
CA ALA A 86 -6.46 3.12 2.96
C ALA A 86 -6.60 1.64 2.57
N ARG A 87 -6.02 1.22 1.45
CA ARG A 87 -5.99 -0.21 1.06
C ARG A 87 -5.05 -1.04 1.94
N LEU A 88 -4.01 -0.42 2.50
CA LEU A 88 -2.99 -1.06 3.34
C LEU A 88 -3.31 -0.98 4.84
N ASP A 89 -4.32 -0.21 5.25
CA ASP A 89 -4.66 0.05 6.65
C ASP A 89 -4.80 -1.24 7.47
N ARG A 90 -4.00 -1.35 8.53
CA ARG A 90 -3.90 -2.49 9.47
C ARG A 90 -3.58 -3.84 8.83
N LYS A 91 -3.08 -3.86 7.59
CA LYS A 91 -2.54 -5.07 6.99
C LYS A 91 -1.08 -5.23 7.43
N PRO A 92 -0.68 -6.43 7.89
CA PRO A 92 0.70 -6.68 8.28
C PRO A 92 1.59 -6.89 7.05
N PHE A 93 2.76 -6.27 7.06
CA PHE A 93 3.84 -6.43 6.09
C PHE A 93 5.17 -6.45 6.84
N ASP A 94 5.89 -7.57 6.82
CA ASP A 94 7.21 -7.71 7.47
C ASP A 94 7.26 -7.22 8.93
N GLY A 95 6.18 -7.45 9.70
CA GLY A 95 6.07 -7.03 11.09
C GLY A 95 5.72 -5.55 11.29
N LEU A 96 5.39 -4.81 10.22
CA LEU A 96 4.90 -3.44 10.24
C LEU A 96 3.47 -3.38 9.70
N GLU A 97 2.73 -2.36 10.12
CA GLU A 97 1.43 -2.00 9.55
C GLU A 97 1.31 -0.48 9.44
N VAL A 98 0.59 -0.02 8.43
CA VAL A 98 0.16 1.37 8.35
C VAL A 98 -1.20 1.46 9.02
N GLN A 99 -1.40 2.42 9.93
CA GLN A 99 -2.64 2.58 10.68
C GLN A 99 -3.21 3.99 10.50
N ARG A 100 -4.49 4.07 10.14
CA ARG A 100 -5.23 5.34 10.21
C ARG A 100 -5.58 5.66 11.66
N LEU A 101 -5.17 6.84 12.13
CA LEU A 101 -5.41 7.29 13.51
C LEU A 101 -6.47 8.39 13.61
N GLY A 102 -6.76 9.07 12.52
CA GLY A 102 -7.76 10.13 12.51
C GLY A 102 -7.81 10.89 11.19
N VAL A 103 -8.45 12.05 11.25
CA VAL A 103 -8.55 13.01 10.16
C VAL A 103 -8.38 14.40 10.74
N ASP A 104 -7.63 15.26 10.06
CA ASP A 104 -7.53 16.69 10.34
C ASP A 104 -7.92 17.51 9.10
N ARG A 105 -7.62 18.82 9.12
CA ARG A 105 -7.88 19.72 7.99
C ARG A 105 -7.05 19.40 6.73
N ASN A 106 -5.94 18.68 6.88
CA ASN A 106 -5.02 18.31 5.81
C ASN A 106 -5.28 16.89 5.28
N GLY A 107 -6.09 16.09 5.99
CA GLY A 107 -6.60 14.82 5.54
C GLY A 107 -6.46 13.72 6.58
N ALA A 108 -6.34 12.48 6.12
CA ALA A 108 -6.15 11.34 7.01
C ALA A 108 -4.78 11.39 7.69
N ILE A 109 -4.76 11.19 9.00
CA ILE A 109 -3.54 11.05 9.81
C ILE A 109 -3.19 9.56 9.91
N TRP A 110 -1.96 9.23 9.55
CA TRP A 110 -1.41 7.89 9.49
C TRP A 110 -0.20 7.74 10.40
N ALA A 111 0.09 6.51 10.79
CA ALA A 111 1.33 6.10 11.43
C ALA A 111 1.77 4.74 10.88
N VAL A 112 3.07 4.46 10.91
CA VAL A 112 3.58 3.10 10.77
C VAL A 112 3.86 2.56 12.16
N ARG A 113 3.38 1.34 12.45
CA ARG A 113 3.52 0.69 13.75
C ARG A 113 3.96 -0.77 13.58
N PRO A 114 4.52 -1.40 14.62
CA PRO A 114 4.70 -2.84 14.60
C PRO A 114 3.34 -3.54 14.52
N ALA A 115 3.22 -4.49 13.60
CA ALA A 115 2.01 -5.29 13.44
C ALA A 115 1.75 -6.17 14.67
N GLY A 116 0.48 -6.31 15.06
CA GLY A 116 0.08 -7.18 16.17
C GLY A 116 0.27 -6.59 17.57
N LEU A 117 0.83 -5.38 17.71
CA LEU A 117 0.76 -4.60 18.95
C LEU A 117 -0.50 -3.74 18.93
N SER A 118 -1.66 -4.36 19.21
CA SER A 118 -2.84 -3.60 19.61
C SER A 118 -2.64 -3.14 21.06
N ALA A 119 -2.44 -1.83 21.24
CA ALA A 119 -2.59 -1.17 22.54
C ALA A 119 -4.08 -1.04 22.90
#